data_AF-A0A081S193-F1
#
_entry.id   AF-A0A081S193-F1
#
_cell.length_a   1.000
_cell.length_b   1.000
_cell.length_c   1.000
_cell.angle_alpha   90.00
_cell.angle_beta   90.00
_cell.angle_gamma   90.00
#
_symmetry.space_group_name_H-M   'P 1'
#
loop_
_entity.id
_entity.type
_entity.pdbx_description
1 polymer ?
#
loop_
_entity_poly.entity_id
_entity_poly.type
_entity_poly.pdbx_seq_one_letter_code
_entity_poly.pdbx_strand_id
1 'polypeptide(L)'
;MDKPIEKEKENKIYLHPEYDECGRPYYNLPNARKEENLIAVCLKYASKVIPVIFLPGVMGSNLKSKDGVPVWLVNSQLGVAGWISKDASYRKRTLDPQNTDIYDSGAINNYIAEGRKLPDRHQRGWGEVAYLSYGHFLPWLQLVLDDERLVFEYRMEGQGKKTARQQLIGQNLGAEWGEEPLTEEEVGHSYRFMYPVHVMGYNWLQSNEDSAKKLAKYVDKVLALYGKRCAANKVILVTHSMGGLVARYYSEKLGGRDKILGIVHGVMPDTGSPMTYKRMKTGEDGITGLVIGSNGAEMTPVLAQSPGPLQLLPGKAYGKGWLHIADGKIMHKLPESDPYQEIYLEKSRWWGLCETRFLNPDKEDKWKDKESWNDYWRLMKKTVKPFIEELSGKYHPNTYAFYGASEKHLSYGVISWKEVSKNYYNKTEDYSGMTFNQPLYDPFDLETGTTRMVQFSVGPSFQDIAAKTFKLAPPNEKGDGTVPEQAGRIPTRRLCSQLATDADHEGAYNEDKARLFTLRSIVKMVQAVKIE
;
A
#
# COMPACT_ATOMS: atom_id res chain seq x y z
N MET A 1 -38.40 -12.52 -5.19
CA MET A 1 -39.65 -11.83 -5.59
C MET A 1 -40.54 -11.70 -4.36
N ASP A 2 -40.38 -10.62 -3.61
CA ASP A 2 -41.26 -10.29 -2.49
C ASP A 2 -42.16 -9.12 -2.88
N LYS A 3 -43.44 -9.24 -2.53
CA LYS A 3 -44.52 -8.32 -2.89
C LYS A 3 -44.20 -6.86 -2.52
N PRO A 4 -44.73 -5.86 -3.28
CA PRO A 4 -44.71 -4.48 -2.85
C PRO A 4 -45.37 -4.40 -1.46
N ILE A 5 -44.73 -3.70 -0.52
CA ILE A 5 -45.37 -3.37 0.75
C ILE A 5 -46.51 -2.41 0.39
N GLU A 6 -47.75 -2.91 0.44
CA GLU A 6 -48.95 -2.08 0.36
C GLU A 6 -48.83 -0.93 1.36
N LYS A 7 -49.34 0.23 0.97
CA LYS A 7 -49.46 1.43 1.82
C LYS A 7 -50.41 1.09 3.00
N GLU A 8 -49.92 0.37 4.00
CA GLU A 8 -50.71 -0.11 5.14
C GLU A 8 -50.87 0.97 6.21
N LYS A 9 -52.13 1.40 6.40
CA LYS A 9 -52.80 2.01 7.59
C LYS A 9 -52.07 3.14 8.35
N GLU A 10 -52.78 4.25 8.57
CA GLU A 10 -52.34 5.47 9.29
C GLU A 10 -51.74 5.27 10.71
N ASN A 11 -51.79 4.06 11.28
CA ASN A 11 -51.40 3.78 12.67
C ASN A 11 -50.17 2.86 12.80
N LYS A 12 -49.28 2.80 11.80
CA LYS A 12 -48.06 1.98 11.84
C LYS A 12 -46.82 2.86 11.79
N ILE A 13 -45.90 2.67 12.72
CA ILE A 13 -44.61 3.37 12.76
C ILE A 13 -43.46 2.36 12.71
N TYR A 14 -42.35 2.77 12.12
CA TYR A 14 -41.14 1.96 12.04
C TYR A 14 -40.06 2.57 12.92
N LEU A 15 -39.54 1.76 13.86
CA LEU A 15 -38.54 2.19 14.83
C LEU A 15 -37.19 1.57 14.46
N HIS A 16 -36.20 2.42 14.20
CA HIS A 16 -34.81 2.01 14.07
C HIS A 16 -34.21 1.76 15.46
N PRO A 17 -33.29 0.79 15.60
CA PRO A 17 -32.61 0.57 16.88
C PRO A 17 -31.70 1.76 17.21
N GLU A 18 -31.72 2.16 18.48
CA GLU A 18 -30.67 2.97 19.09
C GLU A 18 -29.62 2.06 19.73
N TYR A 19 -28.46 2.60 20.08
CA TYR A 19 -27.35 1.82 20.60
C TYR A 19 -26.84 2.37 21.92
N ASP A 20 -26.65 1.48 22.89
CA ASP A 20 -26.01 1.81 24.17
C ASP A 20 -24.49 2.06 23.99
N GLU A 21 -23.80 2.39 25.08
CA GLU A 21 -22.35 2.63 25.06
C GLU A 21 -21.52 1.39 24.70
N CYS A 22 -22.13 0.19 24.72
CA CYS A 22 -21.53 -1.07 24.31
C CYS A 22 -21.89 -1.46 22.86
N GLY A 23 -22.59 -0.58 22.12
CA GLY A 23 -23.08 -0.84 20.77
C GLY A 23 -24.11 -1.96 20.71
N ARG A 24 -24.92 -2.15 21.77
CA ARG A 24 -26.05 -3.09 21.81
C ARG A 24 -27.34 -2.37 21.44
N PRO A 25 -28.18 -2.97 20.58
CA PRO A 25 -29.40 -2.31 20.13
C PRO A 25 -30.49 -2.30 21.22
N TYR A 26 -31.19 -1.18 21.36
CA TYR A 26 -32.44 -1.06 22.11
C TYR A 26 -33.45 -0.21 21.31
N TYR A 27 -34.73 -0.25 21.70
CA TYR A 27 -35.79 0.51 21.03
C TYR A 27 -36.53 1.39 22.04
N ASN A 28 -36.68 2.66 21.71
CA ASN A 28 -37.55 3.57 22.45
C ASN A 28 -38.97 3.46 21.90
N LEU A 29 -39.85 2.80 22.66
CA LEU A 29 -41.25 2.61 22.27
C LEU A 29 -42.07 3.86 22.65
N PRO A 30 -42.76 4.51 21.71
CA PRO A 30 -43.62 5.65 22.03
C PRO A 30 -44.89 5.19 22.75
N ASN A 31 -45.39 6.02 23.66
CA ASN A 31 -46.71 5.86 24.24
C ASN A 31 -47.77 6.39 23.29
N ALA A 32 -48.89 5.67 23.16
CA ALA A 32 -50.04 6.06 22.33
C ALA A 32 -51.34 5.76 23.06
N ARG A 33 -52.42 6.45 22.70
CA ARG A 33 -53.74 6.19 23.29
C ARG A 33 -54.28 4.86 22.76
N LYS A 34 -55.08 4.15 23.56
CA LYS A 34 -55.59 2.82 23.19
C LYS A 34 -56.43 2.87 21.90
N GLU A 35 -57.16 3.97 21.70
CA GLU A 35 -58.04 4.17 20.54
C GLU A 35 -57.25 4.34 19.23
N GLU A 36 -55.99 4.78 19.30
CA GLU A 36 -55.11 4.96 18.14
C GLU A 36 -54.61 3.62 17.57
N ASN A 37 -54.73 2.50 18.30
CA ASN A 37 -54.32 1.16 17.82
C ASN A 37 -52.92 1.17 17.16
N LEU A 38 -51.96 1.90 17.73
CA LEU A 38 -50.62 2.09 17.17
C LEU A 38 -49.85 0.76 17.09
N ILE A 39 -49.29 0.47 15.92
CA ILE A 39 -48.39 -0.65 15.69
C ILE A 39 -46.96 -0.12 15.54
N ALA A 40 -46.12 -0.40 16.53
CA ALA A 40 -44.68 -0.11 16.48
C ALA A 40 -43.90 -1.31 15.90
N VAL A 41 -43.34 -1.16 14.71
CA VAL A 41 -42.49 -2.15 14.07
C VAL A 41 -41.03 -1.88 14.39
N CYS A 42 -40.45 -2.70 15.28
CA CYS A 42 -39.04 -2.62 15.65
C CYS A 42 -38.17 -3.30 14.59
N LEU A 43 -37.36 -2.52 13.86
CA LEU A 43 -36.53 -3.02 12.78
C LEU A 43 -35.30 -3.75 13.33
N LYS A 44 -35.21 -5.06 13.10
CA LYS A 44 -34.07 -5.88 13.57
C LYS A 44 -32.85 -5.71 12.68
N TYR A 45 -31.76 -5.21 13.25
CA TYR A 45 -30.46 -5.09 12.57
C TYR A 45 -29.52 -6.23 12.97
N ALA A 46 -28.42 -6.38 12.22
CA ALA A 46 -27.38 -7.34 12.54
C ALA A 46 -26.76 -7.05 13.91
N SER A 47 -26.51 -8.10 14.69
CA SER A 47 -25.82 -8.01 15.99
C SER A 47 -24.45 -8.69 16.00
N LYS A 48 -24.22 -9.59 15.03
CA LYS A 48 -22.97 -10.29 14.77
C LYS A 48 -22.03 -9.41 13.94
N VAL A 49 -20.75 -9.51 14.21
CA VAL A 49 -19.71 -8.59 13.74
C VAL A 49 -18.64 -9.36 12.96
N ILE A 50 -18.26 -8.87 11.78
CA ILE A 50 -17.07 -9.33 11.05
C ILE A 50 -16.16 -8.10 10.88
N PRO A 51 -15.13 -7.94 11.73
CA PRO A 51 -14.27 -6.76 11.65
C PRO A 51 -13.49 -6.72 10.34
N VAL A 52 -13.37 -5.52 9.76
CA VAL A 52 -12.55 -5.26 8.58
C VAL A 52 -11.36 -4.43 9.04
N ILE A 53 -10.12 -4.91 8.88
CA ILE A 53 -8.91 -4.18 9.27
C ILE A 53 -8.21 -3.67 8.02
N PHE A 54 -8.06 -2.35 7.92
CA PHE A 54 -7.31 -1.69 6.87
C PHE A 54 -5.82 -1.55 7.23
N LEU A 55 -4.95 -1.90 6.28
CA LEU A 55 -3.51 -1.72 6.37
C LEU A 55 -3.02 -0.75 5.30
N PRO A 56 -2.38 0.38 5.67
CA PRO A 56 -1.89 1.36 4.72
C PRO A 56 -0.65 0.86 3.96
N GLY A 57 -0.24 1.63 2.95
CA GLY A 57 1.00 1.42 2.20
C GLY A 57 2.24 2.03 2.85
N VAL A 58 3.36 1.98 2.11
CA VAL A 58 4.60 2.68 2.49
C VAL A 58 4.33 4.17 2.64
N MET A 59 4.88 4.80 3.69
CA MET A 59 4.63 6.22 4.02
C MET A 59 3.18 6.57 4.38
N GLY A 60 2.29 5.58 4.45
CA GLY A 60 0.85 5.77 4.70
C GLY A 60 0.45 5.80 6.18
N SER A 61 1.39 5.66 7.11
CA SER A 61 1.14 5.80 8.56
C SER A 61 1.84 7.02 9.12
N ASN A 62 1.19 7.71 10.06
CA ASN A 62 1.79 8.83 10.78
C ASN A 62 2.82 8.30 11.78
N LEU A 63 3.98 8.96 11.86
CA LEU A 63 5.08 8.59 12.76
C LEU A 63 5.41 9.72 13.74
N LYS A 64 5.83 9.34 14.95
CA LYS A 64 6.40 10.20 15.98
C LYS A 64 7.80 9.74 16.38
N SER A 65 8.59 10.65 16.94
CA SER A 65 9.85 10.32 17.60
C SER A 65 9.59 9.58 18.92
N LYS A 66 10.65 9.05 19.54
CA LYS A 66 10.59 8.48 20.90
C LYS A 66 10.09 9.46 21.96
N ASP A 67 10.26 10.77 21.75
CA ASP A 67 9.76 11.81 22.64
C ASP A 67 8.28 12.15 22.41
N GLY A 68 7.61 11.42 21.51
CA GLY A 68 6.19 11.59 21.20
C GLY A 68 5.89 12.70 20.21
N VAL A 69 6.90 13.38 19.66
CA VAL A 69 6.74 14.49 18.71
C VAL A 69 6.42 13.94 17.32
N PRO A 70 5.36 14.41 16.62
CA PRO A 70 5.09 14.00 15.24
C PRO A 70 6.26 14.34 14.33
N VAL A 71 6.79 13.34 13.64
CA VAL A 71 7.88 13.51 12.66
C VAL A 71 7.40 13.30 11.23
N TRP A 72 6.39 12.45 11.03
CA TRP A 72 5.75 12.22 9.74
C TRP A 72 4.25 12.29 9.93
N LEU A 73 3.63 13.44 9.64
CA LEU A 73 2.19 13.67 9.85
C LEU A 73 1.54 14.12 8.54
N VAL A 74 0.75 13.25 7.93
CA VAL A 74 0.22 13.43 6.57
C VAL A 74 -1.27 13.78 6.62
N ASN A 75 -1.59 14.88 7.30
CA ASN A 75 -2.97 15.38 7.39
C ASN A 75 -3.40 16.15 6.13
N SER A 76 -2.47 16.89 5.52
CA SER A 76 -2.72 17.74 4.35
C SER A 76 -1.41 18.00 3.61
N GLN A 77 -1.49 18.52 2.38
CA GLN A 77 -0.31 18.92 1.61
C GLN A 77 0.53 19.99 2.34
N LEU A 78 -0.12 20.99 2.98
CA LEU A 78 0.57 21.99 3.78
C LEU A 78 1.28 21.37 5.00
N GLY A 79 0.68 20.34 5.61
CA GLY A 79 1.27 19.66 6.76
C GLY A 79 2.60 18.95 6.43
N VAL A 80 2.73 18.41 5.23
CA VAL A 80 3.97 17.74 4.78
C VAL A 80 4.96 18.67 4.09
N ALA A 81 4.55 19.89 3.69
CA ALA A 81 5.40 20.85 3.00
C ALA A 81 6.64 21.27 3.81
N GLY A 82 6.62 21.14 5.14
CA GLY A 82 7.79 21.38 5.99
C GLY A 82 9.02 20.53 5.62
N TRP A 83 8.80 19.35 5.01
CA TRP A 83 9.86 18.46 4.55
C TRP A 83 10.68 19.02 3.38
N ILE A 84 10.14 19.98 2.61
CA ILE A 84 10.84 20.63 1.48
C ILE A 84 12.13 21.30 1.94
N SER A 85 12.14 21.85 3.16
CA SER A 85 13.30 22.53 3.75
C SER A 85 14.31 21.60 4.42
N LYS A 86 14.05 20.28 4.47
CA LYS A 86 14.86 19.34 5.25
C LYS A 86 15.93 18.67 4.40
N ASP A 87 17.17 18.75 4.87
CA ASP A 87 18.32 18.13 4.23
C ASP A 87 18.42 16.61 4.47
N ALA A 88 19.37 15.97 3.80
CA ALA A 88 19.63 14.54 3.90
C ALA A 88 19.93 14.07 5.34
N SER A 89 20.69 14.86 6.09
CA SER A 89 21.08 14.56 7.47
C SER A 89 19.89 14.58 8.42
N TYR A 90 19.05 15.61 8.33
CA TYR A 90 17.81 15.71 9.07
C TYR A 90 16.87 14.55 8.73
N ARG A 91 16.68 14.26 7.43
CA ARG A 91 15.85 13.15 6.95
C ARG A 91 16.32 11.82 7.55
N LYS A 92 17.62 11.52 7.45
CA LYS A 92 18.22 10.29 8.00
C LYS A 92 17.98 10.12 9.50
N ARG A 93 18.24 11.16 10.30
CA ARG A 93 18.11 11.08 11.77
C ARG A 93 16.65 11.00 12.21
N THR A 94 15.78 11.70 11.51
CA THR A 94 14.36 11.83 11.88
C THR A 94 13.55 10.60 11.45
N LEU A 95 13.81 10.08 10.25
CA LEU A 95 13.17 8.89 9.69
C LEU A 95 14.05 7.66 9.90
N ASP A 96 14.23 7.31 11.17
CA ASP A 96 14.99 6.13 11.59
C ASP A 96 14.04 5.07 12.19
N PRO A 97 14.04 3.83 11.66
CA PRO A 97 13.17 2.76 12.15
C PRO A 97 13.36 2.41 13.63
N GLN A 98 14.53 2.70 14.22
CA GLN A 98 14.80 2.44 15.63
C GLN A 98 14.33 3.58 16.55
N ASN A 99 14.09 4.76 16.00
CA ASN A 99 13.79 5.99 16.75
C ASN A 99 12.40 6.56 16.45
N THR A 100 11.59 5.84 15.66
CA THR A 100 10.23 6.23 15.29
C THR A 100 9.20 5.19 15.72
N ASP A 101 8.00 5.65 16.07
CA ASP A 101 6.84 4.81 16.34
C ASP A 101 5.56 5.45 15.78
N ILE A 102 4.42 4.78 15.91
CA ILE A 102 3.14 5.27 15.41
C ILE A 102 2.64 6.50 16.17
N TYR A 103 2.22 7.49 15.40
CA TYR A 103 1.42 8.62 15.88
C TYR A 103 -0.06 8.36 15.57
N ASP A 104 -0.87 8.22 16.61
CA ASP A 104 -2.28 7.78 16.56
C ASP A 104 -3.30 8.94 16.60
N SER A 105 -2.81 10.16 16.74
CA SER A 105 -3.60 11.37 16.92
C SER A 105 -3.63 12.24 15.64
N GLY A 106 -3.51 11.59 14.48
CA GLY A 106 -3.70 12.22 13.17
C GLY A 106 -5.14 12.65 12.93
N ALA A 107 -5.36 13.43 11.88
CA ALA A 107 -6.70 13.89 11.51
C ALA A 107 -7.60 12.71 11.13
N ILE A 108 -8.87 12.81 11.50
CA ILE A 108 -9.92 11.86 11.10
C ILE A 108 -11.14 12.63 10.61
N ASN A 109 -12.02 11.93 9.88
CA ASN A 109 -13.31 12.49 9.53
C ASN A 109 -14.23 12.49 10.78
N ASN A 110 -14.64 13.69 11.21
CA ASN A 110 -15.45 13.89 12.41
C ASN A 110 -16.95 13.60 12.22
N TYR A 111 -17.41 13.35 10.99
CA TYR A 111 -18.80 12.95 10.73
C TYR A 111 -18.99 11.46 11.04
N ILE A 112 -19.62 11.16 12.17
CA ILE A 112 -19.87 9.80 12.67
C ILE A 112 -21.33 9.45 12.41
N ALA A 113 -21.62 8.89 11.22
CA ALA A 113 -22.95 8.41 10.86
C ALA A 113 -23.39 7.21 11.72
N GLU A 114 -22.42 6.46 12.24
CA GLU A 114 -22.63 5.20 12.95
C GLU A 114 -23.09 5.41 14.41
N GLY A 115 -22.98 6.65 14.92
CA GLY A 115 -23.32 6.98 16.31
C GLY A 115 -22.63 6.05 17.31
N ARG A 116 -23.40 5.52 18.27
CA ARG A 116 -22.93 4.56 19.29
C ARG A 116 -22.92 3.10 18.81
N LYS A 117 -23.26 2.82 17.55
CA LYS A 117 -23.31 1.46 17.01
C LYS A 117 -21.96 0.77 17.04
N LEU A 118 -20.89 1.54 16.81
CA LEU A 118 -19.51 1.08 16.71
C LEU A 118 -18.62 1.86 17.70
N PRO A 119 -17.46 1.29 18.09
CA PRO A 119 -16.44 2.04 18.82
C PRO A 119 -15.98 3.28 18.04
N ASP A 120 -15.49 4.27 18.78
CA ASP A 120 -14.99 5.53 18.23
C ASP A 120 -13.89 5.30 17.17
N ARG A 121 -13.82 6.19 16.16
CA ARG A 121 -12.87 6.06 15.05
C ARG A 121 -11.41 6.12 15.51
N HIS A 122 -11.06 6.89 16.54
CA HIS A 122 -9.71 6.84 17.12
C HIS A 122 -9.44 5.52 17.83
N GLN A 123 -10.43 4.98 18.56
CA GLN A 123 -10.29 3.64 19.17
C GLN A 123 -10.12 2.53 18.13
N ARG A 124 -10.64 2.76 16.91
CA ARG A 124 -10.46 1.90 15.74
C ARG A 124 -9.19 2.20 14.93
N GLY A 125 -8.33 3.12 15.38
CA GLY A 125 -7.00 3.40 14.80
C GLY A 125 -6.99 4.37 13.63
N TRP A 126 -8.08 5.09 13.33
CA TRP A 126 -8.16 5.93 12.13
C TRP A 126 -7.16 7.09 12.12
N GLY A 127 -6.74 7.58 13.29
CA GLY A 127 -5.72 8.63 13.41
C GLY A 127 -4.29 8.15 13.18
N GLU A 128 -4.06 6.84 13.01
CA GLU A 128 -2.73 6.26 12.77
C GLU A 128 -2.24 6.41 11.32
N VAL A 129 -3.14 6.76 10.39
CA VAL A 129 -2.85 6.77 8.94
C VAL A 129 -2.89 8.16 8.33
N ALA A 130 -2.26 8.28 7.16
CA ALA A 130 -2.25 9.49 6.36
C ALA A 130 -3.68 9.88 5.97
N TYR A 131 -4.22 10.92 6.60
CA TYR A 131 -5.57 11.41 6.29
C TYR A 131 -5.66 11.93 4.84
N LEU A 132 -4.57 12.53 4.33
CA LEU A 132 -4.52 12.98 2.94
C LEU A 132 -4.77 11.84 1.95
N SER A 133 -4.30 10.63 2.26
CA SER A 133 -4.39 9.46 1.38
C SER A 133 -5.66 8.65 1.61
N TYR A 134 -6.04 8.42 2.88
CA TYR A 134 -7.10 7.48 3.24
C TYR A 134 -8.34 8.13 3.86
N GLY A 135 -8.31 9.45 4.10
CA GLY A 135 -9.38 10.21 4.76
C GLY A 135 -10.69 10.27 3.99
N HIS A 136 -10.68 9.96 2.70
CA HIS A 136 -11.89 9.78 1.87
C HIS A 136 -12.33 8.32 1.80
N PHE A 137 -11.40 7.39 1.60
CA PHE A 137 -11.69 5.98 1.43
C PHE A 137 -12.25 5.32 2.70
N LEU A 138 -11.67 5.58 3.87
CA LEU A 138 -12.09 4.93 5.11
C LEU A 138 -13.53 5.28 5.52
N PRO A 139 -13.96 6.58 5.51
CA PRO A 139 -15.37 6.91 5.69
C PRO A 139 -16.27 6.28 4.64
N TRP A 140 -15.87 6.31 3.36
CA TRP A 140 -16.65 5.70 2.28
C TRP A 140 -16.87 4.20 2.54
N LEU A 141 -15.80 3.47 2.88
CA LEU A 141 -15.86 2.03 3.12
C LEU A 141 -16.77 1.71 4.31
N GLN A 142 -16.66 2.46 5.41
CA GLN A 142 -17.52 2.27 6.57
C GLN A 142 -18.99 2.52 6.23
N LEU A 143 -19.30 3.57 5.46
CA LEU A 143 -20.68 3.90 5.07
C LEU A 143 -21.31 2.84 4.18
N VAL A 144 -20.60 2.34 3.16
CA VAL A 144 -21.15 1.31 2.26
C VAL A 144 -21.27 -0.07 2.90
N LEU A 145 -20.54 -0.29 4.01
CA LEU A 145 -20.66 -1.49 4.83
C LEU A 145 -21.73 -1.37 5.93
N ASP A 146 -22.20 -0.16 6.22
CA ASP A 146 -23.19 0.19 7.26
C ASP A 146 -24.48 0.79 6.66
N ASP A 147 -24.90 0.30 5.48
CA ASP A 147 -25.94 0.88 4.65
C ASP A 147 -27.34 0.26 4.86
N GLU A 148 -27.57 -0.58 5.87
CA GLU A 148 -28.86 -1.28 6.04
C GLU A 148 -30.04 -0.35 6.36
N ARG A 149 -29.77 0.78 7.03
CA ARG A 149 -30.78 1.83 7.24
C ARG A 149 -31.21 2.44 5.91
N LEU A 150 -30.25 2.71 5.04
CA LEU A 150 -30.49 3.29 3.73
C LEU A 150 -31.28 2.33 2.82
N VAL A 151 -31.01 1.02 2.91
CA VAL A 151 -31.82 -0.02 2.24
C VAL A 151 -33.29 0.06 2.66
N PHE A 152 -33.55 0.21 3.97
CA PHE A 152 -34.92 0.33 4.48
C PHE A 152 -35.60 1.61 3.97
N GLU A 153 -34.93 2.75 4.08
CA GLU A 153 -35.44 4.05 3.64
C GLU A 153 -35.78 4.03 2.15
N TYR A 154 -34.87 3.52 1.29
CA TYR A 154 -35.12 3.39 -0.15
C TYR A 154 -36.30 2.45 -0.48
N ARG A 155 -36.49 1.39 0.30
CA ARG A 155 -37.65 0.50 0.16
C ARG A 155 -38.95 1.22 0.50
N MET A 156 -38.96 2.05 1.55
CA MET A 156 -40.15 2.81 1.97
C MET A 156 -40.49 3.95 1.00
N GLU A 157 -39.47 4.61 0.42
CA GLU A 157 -39.68 5.67 -0.57
C GLU A 157 -40.27 5.15 -1.90
N GLY A 158 -40.06 3.87 -2.23
CA GLY A 158 -40.61 3.23 -3.44
C GLY A 158 -40.00 3.72 -4.76
N GLN A 159 -38.89 4.48 -4.73
CA GLN A 159 -38.29 5.12 -5.92
C GLN A 159 -37.30 4.22 -6.70
N GLY A 160 -37.16 2.93 -6.34
CA GLY A 160 -36.22 2.02 -6.99
C GLY A 160 -34.73 2.34 -6.74
N LYS A 161 -34.43 3.23 -5.78
CA LYS A 161 -33.06 3.54 -5.35
C LYS A 161 -32.38 2.30 -4.77
N LYS A 162 -31.09 2.16 -5.02
CA LYS A 162 -30.25 1.05 -4.55
C LYS A 162 -29.00 1.60 -3.88
N THR A 163 -28.59 0.97 -2.78
CA THR A 163 -27.30 1.27 -2.16
C THR A 163 -26.14 0.77 -3.03
N ALA A 164 -24.90 1.18 -2.74
CA ALA A 164 -23.72 0.71 -3.47
C ALA A 164 -23.61 -0.83 -3.48
N ARG A 165 -23.95 -1.48 -2.36
CA ARG A 165 -23.95 -2.94 -2.25
C ARG A 165 -25.01 -3.60 -3.13
N GLN A 166 -26.21 -3.01 -3.20
CA GLN A 166 -27.30 -3.48 -4.08
C GLN A 166 -27.06 -3.18 -5.57
N GLN A 167 -26.34 -2.10 -5.89
CA GLN A 167 -25.96 -1.76 -7.26
C GLN A 167 -25.00 -2.78 -7.88
N LEU A 168 -24.20 -3.47 -7.05
CA LEU A 168 -23.28 -4.51 -7.49
C LEU A 168 -23.98 -5.81 -7.93
N ILE A 169 -25.30 -5.94 -7.71
CA ILE A 169 -26.08 -7.10 -8.16
C ILE A 169 -26.10 -7.15 -9.69
N GLY A 170 -25.58 -8.23 -10.26
CA GLY A 170 -25.47 -8.40 -11.72
C GLY A 170 -24.48 -7.45 -12.41
N GLN A 171 -23.80 -6.56 -11.69
CA GLN A 171 -22.82 -5.64 -12.28
C GLN A 171 -21.57 -6.40 -12.72
N ASN A 172 -20.98 -6.03 -13.85
CA ASN A 172 -19.66 -6.49 -14.28
C ASN A 172 -18.63 -5.37 -14.06
N LEU A 173 -17.62 -5.63 -13.24
CA LEU A 173 -16.49 -4.74 -12.94
C LEU A 173 -15.29 -4.99 -13.87
N GLY A 174 -15.31 -6.08 -14.63
CA GLY A 174 -14.28 -6.44 -15.59
C GLY A 174 -13.03 -7.05 -14.96
N ALA A 175 -13.16 -7.82 -13.86
CA ALA A 175 -12.01 -8.56 -13.34
C ALA A 175 -11.50 -9.57 -14.38
N GLU A 176 -10.19 -9.77 -14.39
CA GLU A 176 -9.53 -10.70 -15.31
C GLU A 176 -9.99 -12.14 -15.09
N TRP A 177 -10.29 -12.49 -13.83
CA TRP A 177 -10.92 -13.75 -13.42
C TRP A 177 -11.62 -13.60 -12.07
N GLY A 178 -12.45 -14.59 -11.73
CA GLY A 178 -13.24 -14.57 -10.49
C GLY A 178 -14.39 -13.56 -10.51
N GLU A 179 -14.78 -13.12 -11.71
CA GLU A 179 -15.77 -12.08 -11.98
C GLU A 179 -17.21 -12.65 -11.90
N GLU A 180 -17.56 -13.28 -10.79
CA GLU A 180 -18.96 -13.63 -10.54
C GLU A 180 -19.67 -12.41 -9.94
N PRO A 181 -20.68 -11.84 -10.63
CA PRO A 181 -21.46 -10.74 -10.07
C PRO A 181 -22.14 -11.14 -8.75
N LEU A 182 -22.50 -10.14 -7.95
CA LEU A 182 -23.28 -10.41 -6.74
C LEU A 182 -24.71 -10.84 -7.09
N THR A 183 -25.27 -11.76 -6.32
CA THR A 183 -26.69 -12.11 -6.36
C THR A 183 -27.48 -11.36 -5.29
N GLU A 184 -28.82 -11.34 -5.41
CA GLU A 184 -29.70 -10.81 -4.36
C GLU A 184 -29.50 -11.55 -3.03
N GLU A 185 -29.29 -12.87 -3.07
CA GLU A 185 -29.07 -13.71 -1.89
C GLU A 185 -27.76 -13.36 -1.19
N GLU A 186 -26.67 -13.21 -1.94
CA GLU A 186 -25.36 -12.86 -1.36
C GLU A 186 -25.39 -11.49 -0.70
N VAL A 187 -26.02 -10.51 -1.36
CA VAL A 187 -26.23 -9.18 -0.79
C VAL A 187 -27.12 -9.26 0.45
N GLY A 188 -28.22 -10.00 0.40
CA GLY A 188 -29.11 -10.23 1.55
C GLY A 188 -28.39 -10.86 2.74
N HIS A 189 -27.55 -11.87 2.49
CA HIS A 189 -26.73 -12.54 3.50
C HIS A 189 -25.74 -11.57 4.14
N SER A 190 -25.12 -10.69 3.37
CA SER A 190 -24.16 -9.72 3.89
C SER A 190 -24.77 -8.73 4.89
N TYR A 191 -26.07 -8.45 4.82
CA TYR A 191 -26.78 -7.60 5.79
C TYR A 191 -27.04 -8.28 7.14
N ARG A 192 -26.66 -9.56 7.29
CA ARG A 192 -26.78 -10.30 8.55
C ARG A 192 -25.60 -10.05 9.51
N PHE A 193 -24.61 -9.27 9.08
CA PHE A 193 -23.43 -8.91 9.87
C PHE A 193 -23.19 -7.40 9.86
N MET A 194 -22.52 -6.92 10.89
CA MET A 194 -21.93 -5.57 10.99
C MET A 194 -20.44 -5.63 10.66
N TYR A 195 -19.92 -4.58 10.02
CA TYR A 195 -18.51 -4.52 9.59
C TYR A 195 -17.83 -3.25 10.11
N PRO A 196 -17.36 -3.25 11.37
CA PRO A 196 -16.54 -2.17 11.87
C PRO A 196 -15.22 -2.14 11.11
N VAL A 197 -14.93 -0.99 10.49
CA VAL A 197 -13.67 -0.74 9.81
C VAL A 197 -12.63 -0.28 10.84
N HIS A 198 -11.72 -1.16 11.16
CA HIS A 198 -10.52 -0.87 11.93
C HIS A 198 -9.38 -0.47 11.00
N VAL A 199 -8.39 0.20 11.56
CA VAL A 199 -7.16 0.59 10.91
C VAL A 199 -6.02 0.18 11.83
N MET A 200 -4.96 -0.36 11.24
CA MET A 200 -3.71 -0.55 11.93
C MET A 200 -2.59 0.10 11.13
N GLY A 201 -2.19 1.30 11.57
CA GLY A 201 -0.95 1.90 11.11
C GLY A 201 0.25 1.11 11.61
N TYR A 202 1.32 1.11 10.83
CA TYR A 202 2.60 0.52 11.24
C TYR A 202 3.77 1.44 10.90
N ASN A 203 4.87 1.26 11.63
CA ASN A 203 6.10 1.96 11.27
C ASN A 203 6.63 1.38 9.96
N TRP A 204 6.32 2.05 8.85
CA TRP A 204 6.69 1.64 7.50
C TRP A 204 8.19 1.68 7.22
N LEU A 205 9.01 2.23 8.12
CA LEU A 205 10.47 2.16 8.07
C LEU A 205 10.99 0.79 8.58
N GLN A 206 10.30 0.19 9.55
CA GLN A 206 10.66 -1.11 10.15
C GLN A 206 10.39 -2.27 9.19
N SER A 207 10.88 -3.47 9.54
CA SER A 207 10.68 -4.66 8.72
C SER A 207 9.18 -4.98 8.66
N ASN A 208 8.67 -5.35 7.49
CA ASN A 208 7.28 -5.78 7.34
C ASN A 208 6.97 -7.04 8.18
N GLU A 209 7.99 -7.83 8.55
CA GLU A 209 7.86 -8.90 9.54
C GLU A 209 7.46 -8.35 10.92
N ASP A 210 8.08 -7.27 11.39
CA ASP A 210 7.76 -6.67 12.68
C ASP A 210 6.39 -6.01 12.66
N SER A 211 6.02 -5.38 11.55
CA SER A 211 4.66 -4.90 11.28
C SER A 211 3.65 -6.05 11.29
N ALA A 212 3.99 -7.23 10.75
CA ALA A 212 3.12 -8.39 10.76
C ALA A 212 2.95 -8.98 12.17
N LYS A 213 4.00 -8.95 13.02
CA LYS A 213 3.89 -9.30 14.44
C LYS A 213 2.98 -8.33 15.19
N LYS A 214 3.05 -7.02 14.88
CA LYS A 214 2.11 -6.01 15.41
C LYS A 214 0.67 -6.30 14.94
N LEU A 215 0.48 -6.64 13.67
CA LEU A 215 -0.81 -7.04 13.13
C LEU A 215 -1.40 -8.26 13.85
N ALA A 216 -0.60 -9.30 14.11
CA ALA A 216 -1.07 -10.47 14.84
C ALA A 216 -1.67 -10.10 16.20
N LYS A 217 -0.97 -9.24 16.97
CA LYS A 217 -1.46 -8.73 18.26
C LYS A 217 -2.71 -7.86 18.10
N TYR A 218 -2.77 -7.04 17.06
CA TYR A 218 -3.92 -6.17 16.81
C TYR A 218 -5.16 -6.97 16.41
N VAL A 219 -5.02 -8.01 15.59
CA VAL A 219 -6.11 -8.94 15.26
C VAL A 219 -6.65 -9.59 16.52
N ASP A 220 -5.78 -10.07 17.42
CA ASP A 220 -6.22 -10.65 18.70
C ASP A 220 -6.97 -9.65 19.57
N LYS A 221 -6.50 -8.41 19.64
CA LYS A 221 -7.20 -7.31 20.34
C LYS A 221 -8.59 -7.06 19.73
N VAL A 222 -8.71 -7.02 18.40
CA VAL A 222 -9.97 -6.76 17.70
C VAL A 222 -10.95 -7.92 17.89
N LEU A 223 -10.50 -9.17 17.78
CA LEU A 223 -11.34 -10.34 18.04
C LEU A 223 -11.82 -10.36 19.49
N ALA A 224 -10.94 -10.05 20.45
CA ALA A 224 -11.31 -9.96 21.87
C ALA A 224 -12.32 -8.84 22.15
N LEU A 225 -12.17 -7.68 21.50
CA LEU A 225 -13.09 -6.53 21.63
C LEU A 225 -14.54 -6.91 21.31
N TYR A 226 -14.75 -7.68 20.25
CA TYR A 226 -16.10 -8.10 19.84
C TYR A 226 -16.55 -9.42 20.50
N GLY A 227 -15.62 -10.27 20.93
CA GLY A 227 -15.89 -11.50 21.68
C GLY A 227 -16.98 -12.34 21.02
N LYS A 228 -18.04 -12.68 21.78
CA LYS A 228 -19.18 -13.50 21.31
C LYS A 228 -19.99 -12.88 20.15
N ARG A 229 -19.82 -11.58 19.89
CA ARG A 229 -20.42 -10.93 18.72
C ARG A 229 -19.62 -11.20 17.45
N CYS A 230 -18.32 -11.51 17.54
CA CYS A 230 -17.51 -11.79 16.37
C CYS A 230 -17.97 -13.08 15.67
N ALA A 231 -18.48 -12.94 14.44
CA ALA A 231 -18.90 -14.08 13.65
C ALA A 231 -17.68 -14.85 13.14
N ALA A 232 -17.74 -16.18 13.25
CA ALA A 232 -16.64 -17.09 12.91
C ALA A 232 -15.29 -16.84 13.63
N ASN A 233 -15.22 -15.90 14.58
CA ASN A 233 -13.98 -15.47 15.24
C ASN A 233 -12.86 -15.10 14.23
N LYS A 234 -13.23 -14.42 13.14
CA LYS A 234 -12.33 -14.03 12.04
C LYS A 234 -12.46 -12.55 11.67
N VAL A 235 -11.40 -12.01 11.09
CA VAL A 235 -11.35 -10.65 10.52
C VAL A 235 -11.17 -10.71 9.00
N ILE A 236 -11.60 -9.66 8.30
CA ILE A 236 -11.23 -9.42 6.91
C ILE A 236 -10.08 -8.40 6.90
N LEU A 237 -9.09 -8.61 6.05
CA LEU A 237 -8.01 -7.63 5.85
C LEU A 237 -8.22 -6.90 4.51
N VAL A 238 -8.09 -5.58 4.52
CA VAL A 238 -8.04 -4.76 3.31
C VAL A 238 -6.70 -4.02 3.33
N THR A 239 -5.93 -4.08 2.25
CA THR A 239 -4.56 -3.57 2.27
C THR A 239 -4.29 -2.65 1.10
N HIS A 240 -3.50 -1.61 1.34
CA HIS A 240 -2.93 -0.78 0.30
C HIS A 240 -1.43 -1.05 0.14
N SER A 241 -0.94 -1.20 -1.09
CA SER A 241 0.49 -1.23 -1.42
C SER A 241 1.28 -2.20 -0.52
N MET A 242 2.33 -1.71 0.16
CA MET A 242 3.18 -2.48 1.09
C MET A 242 2.43 -3.16 2.24
N GLY A 243 1.24 -2.66 2.62
CA GLY A 243 0.38 -3.31 3.62
C GLY A 243 -0.04 -4.72 3.21
N GLY A 244 -0.06 -5.02 1.90
CA GLY A 244 -0.29 -6.36 1.39
C GLY A 244 0.80 -7.34 1.78
N LEU A 245 2.07 -6.90 1.83
CA LEU A 245 3.19 -7.73 2.27
C LEU A 245 3.12 -8.03 3.78
N VAL A 246 2.69 -7.05 4.57
CA VAL A 246 2.43 -7.22 6.02
C VAL A 246 1.34 -8.28 6.24
N ALA A 247 0.21 -8.16 5.55
CA ALA A 247 -0.90 -9.11 5.67
C ALA A 247 -0.51 -10.52 5.21
N ARG A 248 0.23 -10.65 4.10
CA ARG A 248 0.70 -11.95 3.61
C ARG A 248 1.67 -12.60 4.59
N TYR A 249 2.60 -11.84 5.16
CA TYR A 249 3.53 -12.40 6.13
C TYR A 249 2.78 -12.87 7.40
N TYR A 250 1.83 -12.09 7.90
CA TYR A 250 0.99 -12.52 9.01
C TYR A 250 0.22 -13.82 8.69
N SER A 251 -0.45 -13.86 7.53
CA SER A 251 -1.22 -15.02 7.07
C SER A 251 -0.36 -16.28 6.94
N GLU A 252 0.76 -16.17 6.21
CA GLU A 252 1.50 -17.34 5.71
C GLU A 252 2.72 -17.73 6.55
N LYS A 253 3.20 -16.84 7.44
CA LYS A 253 4.41 -17.06 8.24
C LYS A 253 4.16 -17.01 9.75
N LEU A 254 3.12 -16.31 10.21
CA LEU A 254 2.82 -16.14 11.64
C LEU A 254 1.55 -16.89 12.09
N GLY A 255 1.03 -17.81 11.28
CA GLY A 255 -0.15 -18.61 11.63
C GLY A 255 -1.46 -17.82 11.64
N GLY A 256 -1.50 -16.65 11.00
CA GLY A 256 -2.68 -15.78 10.97
C GLY A 256 -3.85 -16.31 10.14
N ARG A 257 -3.60 -17.27 9.25
CA ARG A 257 -4.57 -17.82 8.28
C ARG A 257 -5.92 -18.21 8.90
N ASP A 258 -5.92 -18.83 10.08
CA ASP A 258 -7.16 -19.29 10.70
C ASP A 258 -7.98 -18.14 11.31
N LYS A 259 -7.36 -17.01 11.62
CA LYS A 259 -8.01 -15.79 12.14
C LYS A 259 -8.45 -14.84 11.03
N ILE A 260 -8.11 -15.11 9.79
CA ILE A 260 -8.47 -14.31 8.62
C ILE A 260 -9.59 -15.01 7.86
N LEU A 261 -10.65 -14.27 7.55
CA LEU A 261 -11.74 -14.73 6.67
C LEU A 261 -11.32 -14.63 5.21
N GLY A 262 -10.71 -13.50 4.85
CA GLY A 262 -10.12 -13.25 3.54
C GLY A 262 -9.35 -11.93 3.51
N ILE A 263 -8.64 -11.70 2.41
CA ILE A 263 -7.79 -10.52 2.20
C ILE A 263 -8.11 -9.86 0.86
N VAL A 264 -8.29 -8.54 0.86
CA VAL A 264 -8.33 -7.71 -0.35
C VAL A 264 -7.04 -6.93 -0.46
N HIS A 265 -6.25 -7.18 -1.50
CA HIS A 265 -5.04 -6.43 -1.81
C HIS A 265 -5.30 -5.37 -2.88
N GLY A 266 -5.02 -4.10 -2.57
CA GLY A 266 -4.99 -3.02 -3.55
C GLY A 266 -3.55 -2.61 -3.88
N VAL A 267 -3.21 -2.60 -5.17
CA VAL A 267 -1.92 -2.12 -5.73
C VAL A 267 -0.68 -2.66 -5.00
N MET A 268 -0.75 -3.92 -4.55
CA MET A 268 0.37 -4.56 -3.85
C MET A 268 1.54 -4.80 -4.82
N PRO A 269 2.77 -4.39 -4.50
CA PRO A 269 3.98 -4.76 -5.25
C PRO A 269 4.35 -6.22 -4.97
N ASP A 270 3.65 -7.16 -5.60
CA ASP A 270 3.71 -8.60 -5.28
C ASP A 270 5.13 -9.17 -5.39
N THR A 271 5.84 -8.84 -6.46
CA THR A 271 7.23 -9.28 -6.72
C THR A 271 8.27 -8.18 -6.51
N GLY A 272 7.85 -7.03 -5.96
CA GLY A 272 8.67 -5.82 -5.78
C GLY A 272 8.50 -4.80 -6.92
N SER A 273 9.23 -3.68 -6.85
CA SER A 273 9.22 -2.64 -7.88
C SER A 273 10.60 -2.01 -8.10
N PRO A 274 11.08 -1.89 -9.36
CA PRO A 274 12.28 -1.14 -9.70
C PRO A 274 12.21 0.35 -9.31
N MET A 275 11.04 0.87 -8.97
CA MET A 275 10.89 2.23 -8.43
C MET A 275 11.77 2.46 -7.19
N THR A 276 11.99 1.44 -6.35
CA THR A 276 12.90 1.57 -5.20
C THR A 276 14.34 1.83 -5.65
N TYR A 277 14.79 1.19 -6.74
CA TYR A 277 16.09 1.49 -7.35
C TYR A 277 16.14 2.94 -7.86
N LYS A 278 15.11 3.36 -8.61
CA LYS A 278 15.01 4.73 -9.13
C LYS A 278 15.10 5.75 -7.99
N ARG A 279 14.32 5.58 -6.92
CA ARG A 279 14.28 6.50 -5.78
C ARG A 279 15.62 6.61 -5.06
N MET A 280 16.29 5.48 -4.79
CA MET A 280 17.61 5.50 -4.15
C MET A 280 18.66 6.18 -5.03
N LYS A 281 18.66 5.93 -6.34
CA LYS A 281 19.65 6.53 -7.24
C LYS A 281 19.37 7.99 -7.56
N THR A 282 18.13 8.34 -7.86
CA THR A 282 17.82 9.61 -8.52
C THR A 282 16.75 10.43 -7.81
N GLY A 283 16.22 9.97 -6.69
CA GLY A 283 15.13 10.65 -5.98
C GLY A 283 13.76 10.43 -6.63
N GLU A 284 12.75 11.13 -6.10
CA GLU A 284 11.41 11.17 -6.66
C GLU A 284 11.17 12.47 -7.46
N ASP A 285 10.33 12.39 -8.49
CA ASP A 285 10.03 13.54 -9.36
C ASP A 285 8.85 14.39 -8.82
N GLY A 286 8.74 15.62 -9.30
CA GLY A 286 7.60 16.50 -9.05
C GLY A 286 7.43 16.93 -7.59
N ILE A 287 6.20 17.34 -7.25
CA ILE A 287 5.87 17.86 -5.91
C ILE A 287 6.09 16.80 -4.83
N THR A 288 5.80 15.54 -5.13
CA THR A 288 6.08 14.41 -4.23
C THR A 288 7.57 14.32 -3.91
N GLY A 289 8.44 14.48 -4.92
CA GLY A 289 9.89 14.55 -4.75
C GLY A 289 10.36 15.63 -3.79
N LEU A 290 9.79 16.83 -3.86
CA LEU A 290 10.15 17.92 -2.95
C LEU A 290 9.92 17.54 -1.47
N VAL A 291 8.88 16.74 -1.21
CA VAL A 291 8.53 16.29 0.15
C VAL A 291 9.40 15.09 0.55
N ILE A 292 9.39 14.01 -0.23
CA ILE A 292 9.96 12.73 0.22
C ILE A 292 11.47 12.60 -0.06
N GLY A 293 11.97 13.29 -1.08
CA GLY A 293 13.38 13.36 -1.45
C GLY A 293 13.52 13.47 -2.97
N SER A 294 14.13 14.56 -3.43
CA SER A 294 14.19 14.96 -4.85
C SER A 294 15.36 14.35 -5.62
N ASN A 295 16.30 13.74 -4.89
CA ASN A 295 17.52 13.15 -5.45
C ASN A 295 17.99 11.95 -4.60
N GLY A 296 18.97 11.21 -5.09
CA GLY A 296 19.50 10.03 -4.41
C GLY A 296 20.19 10.33 -3.08
N ALA A 297 20.78 11.52 -2.93
CA ALA A 297 21.44 11.94 -1.70
C ALA A 297 20.45 12.22 -0.56
N GLU A 298 19.20 12.59 -0.87
CA GLU A 298 18.13 12.75 0.12
C GLU A 298 17.43 11.42 0.45
N MET A 299 17.23 10.56 -0.55
CA MET A 299 16.48 9.30 -0.40
C MET A 299 17.31 8.16 0.19
N THR A 300 18.53 7.93 -0.32
CA THR A 300 19.37 6.79 0.09
C THR A 300 19.68 6.76 1.59
N PRO A 301 19.99 7.87 2.28
CA PRO A 301 20.27 7.83 3.72
C PRO A 301 19.13 7.22 4.55
N VAL A 302 17.87 7.50 4.17
CA VAL A 302 16.66 7.00 4.82
C VAL A 302 16.35 5.58 4.38
N LEU A 303 16.35 5.32 3.07
CA LEU A 303 15.98 4.00 2.53
C LEU A 303 17.01 2.93 2.92
N ALA A 304 18.30 3.23 2.88
CA ALA A 304 19.35 2.25 3.16
C ALA A 304 19.39 1.76 4.62
N GLN A 305 18.82 2.52 5.57
CA GLN A 305 18.67 2.07 6.96
C GLN A 305 17.30 1.46 7.26
N SER A 306 16.37 1.51 6.31
CA SER A 306 14.95 1.17 6.52
C SER A 306 14.59 -0.14 5.81
N PRO A 307 14.46 -1.27 6.53
CA PRO A 307 14.12 -2.54 5.91
C PRO A 307 12.75 -2.54 5.21
N GLY A 308 11.76 -1.78 5.70
CA GLY A 308 10.42 -1.73 5.11
C GLY A 308 10.44 -1.33 3.62
N PRO A 309 10.94 -0.14 3.27
CA PRO A 309 11.07 0.28 1.87
C PRO A 309 12.02 -0.61 1.06
N LEU A 310 13.10 -1.14 1.66
CA LEU A 310 14.01 -2.06 0.95
C LEU A 310 13.35 -3.40 0.61
N GLN A 311 12.36 -3.85 1.39
CA GLN A 311 11.57 -5.05 1.10
C GLN A 311 10.63 -4.87 -0.10
N LEU A 312 10.54 -3.67 -0.68
CA LEU A 312 9.87 -3.40 -1.95
C LEU A 312 10.78 -3.59 -3.17
N LEU A 313 12.07 -3.88 -2.98
CA LEU A 313 12.97 -4.17 -4.11
C LEU A 313 12.53 -5.45 -4.85
N PRO A 314 12.76 -5.53 -6.18
CA PRO A 314 12.55 -6.76 -6.95
C PRO A 314 13.22 -7.99 -6.32
N GLY A 315 12.43 -9.01 -6.01
CA GLY A 315 12.96 -10.32 -5.63
C GLY A 315 13.40 -11.13 -6.85
N LYS A 316 13.89 -12.36 -6.64
CA LYS A 316 14.15 -13.29 -7.76
C LYS A 316 12.92 -13.57 -8.62
N ALA A 317 11.74 -13.60 -7.99
CA ALA A 317 10.46 -13.85 -8.65
C ALA A 317 10.01 -12.70 -9.58
N TYR A 318 10.58 -11.49 -9.44
CA TYR A 318 10.32 -10.39 -10.39
C TYR A 318 10.81 -10.74 -11.79
N GLY A 319 11.91 -11.50 -11.87
CA GLY A 319 12.54 -11.89 -13.13
C GLY A 319 13.89 -11.24 -13.36
N LYS A 320 14.49 -11.60 -14.48
CA LYS A 320 15.83 -11.20 -14.91
C LYS A 320 15.77 -9.96 -15.80
N GLY A 321 16.88 -9.24 -15.89
CA GLY A 321 17.08 -8.19 -16.90
C GLY A 321 16.20 -6.94 -16.74
N TRP A 322 15.76 -6.59 -15.54
CA TRP A 322 14.98 -5.36 -15.30
C TRP A 322 15.85 -4.10 -15.15
N LEU A 323 17.18 -4.22 -15.08
CA LEU A 323 18.13 -3.10 -15.10
C LEU A 323 18.98 -3.17 -16.37
N HIS A 324 18.85 -2.15 -17.21
CA HIS A 324 19.52 -2.01 -18.51
C HIS A 324 20.57 -0.89 -18.48
N ILE A 325 21.78 -1.19 -18.94
CA ILE A 325 22.84 -0.20 -19.16
C ILE A 325 23.16 -0.23 -20.66
N ALA A 326 22.77 0.82 -21.38
CA ALA A 326 23.04 0.98 -22.80
C ALA A 326 24.37 1.74 -22.99
N ASP A 327 25.46 0.99 -23.05
CA ASP A 327 26.84 1.48 -23.19
C ASP A 327 27.31 1.35 -24.65
N GLY A 328 27.08 2.42 -25.43
CA GLY A 328 27.26 2.40 -26.88
C GLY A 328 26.33 1.41 -27.56
N LYS A 329 26.91 0.46 -28.32
CA LYS A 329 26.18 -0.61 -29.02
C LYS A 329 25.85 -1.80 -28.12
N ILE A 330 26.40 -1.85 -26.91
CA ILE A 330 26.21 -2.97 -25.98
C ILE A 330 25.10 -2.61 -24.99
N MET A 331 24.16 -3.54 -24.81
CA MET A 331 23.12 -3.46 -23.79
C MET A 331 23.37 -4.53 -22.73
N HIS A 332 23.82 -4.13 -21.56
CA HIS A 332 23.91 -5.01 -20.40
C HIS A 332 22.55 -5.10 -19.72
N LYS A 333 22.14 -6.30 -19.30
CA LYS A 333 20.86 -6.56 -18.65
C LYS A 333 21.08 -7.32 -17.34
N LEU A 334 20.59 -6.77 -16.24
CA LEU A 334 20.73 -7.30 -14.90
C LEU A 334 19.36 -7.40 -14.20
N PRO A 335 19.17 -8.32 -13.24
CA PRO A 335 20.10 -9.38 -12.89
C PRO A 335 20.11 -10.47 -13.97
N GLU A 336 21.22 -11.15 -14.13
CA GLU A 336 21.30 -12.44 -14.79
C GLU A 336 20.74 -13.56 -13.90
N SER A 337 20.87 -13.45 -12.57
CA SER A 337 20.41 -14.49 -11.64
C SER A 337 19.95 -14.01 -10.26
N ASP A 338 20.75 -13.21 -9.55
CA ASP A 338 20.55 -12.82 -8.14
C ASP A 338 20.66 -11.30 -8.02
N PRO A 339 19.53 -10.56 -7.98
CA PRO A 339 19.56 -9.09 -7.89
C PRO A 339 20.23 -8.58 -6.62
N TYR A 340 20.30 -9.39 -5.55
CA TYR A 340 20.94 -8.99 -4.31
C TYR A 340 22.45 -8.89 -4.45
N GLN A 341 23.09 -9.85 -5.12
CA GLN A 341 24.54 -9.75 -5.37
C GLN A 341 24.86 -8.85 -6.55
N GLU A 342 24.09 -8.97 -7.62
CA GLU A 342 24.43 -8.34 -8.88
C GLU A 342 24.09 -6.85 -8.90
N ILE A 343 23.13 -6.38 -8.09
CA ILE A 343 22.66 -4.99 -8.13
C ILE A 343 22.68 -4.35 -6.74
N TYR A 344 22.08 -4.99 -5.74
CA TYR A 344 21.84 -4.33 -4.43
C TYR A 344 23.10 -4.22 -3.59
N LEU A 345 23.96 -5.23 -3.65
CA LEU A 345 25.23 -5.29 -2.92
C LEU A 345 26.44 -5.06 -3.84
N GLU A 346 26.21 -4.65 -5.09
CA GLU A 346 27.25 -4.14 -5.98
C GLU A 346 27.71 -2.78 -5.44
N LYS A 347 28.97 -2.73 -5.02
CA LYS A 347 29.58 -1.59 -4.31
C LYS A 347 30.41 -0.69 -5.21
N SER A 348 31.01 -1.28 -6.24
CA SER A 348 32.10 -0.67 -6.99
C SER A 348 31.65 -0.07 -8.30
N ARG A 349 30.63 -0.64 -8.94
CA ARG A 349 30.16 -0.18 -10.25
C ARG A 349 29.14 0.94 -10.11
N TRP A 350 29.22 1.94 -10.99
CA TRP A 350 28.41 3.17 -10.92
C TRP A 350 26.89 2.94 -10.94
N TRP A 351 26.43 1.84 -11.53
CA TRP A 351 25.02 1.45 -11.61
C TRP A 351 24.56 0.59 -10.43
N GLY A 352 25.42 0.23 -9.47
CA GLY A 352 25.00 -0.42 -8.23
C GLY A 352 23.93 0.40 -7.51
N LEU A 353 23.00 -0.28 -6.82
CA LEU A 353 21.84 0.38 -6.17
C LEU A 353 22.28 1.42 -5.14
N CYS A 354 23.19 1.04 -4.25
CA CYS A 354 23.54 1.84 -3.09
C CYS A 354 24.90 2.51 -3.31
N GLU A 355 24.85 3.81 -3.59
CA GLU A 355 26.06 4.65 -3.62
C GLU A 355 26.52 4.93 -2.20
N THR A 356 27.72 4.45 -1.84
CA THR A 356 28.26 4.54 -0.48
C THR A 356 28.31 5.98 0.04
N ARG A 357 28.59 6.94 -0.84
CA ARG A 357 28.61 8.36 -0.50
C ARG A 357 27.29 8.92 0.04
N PHE A 358 26.16 8.26 -0.20
CA PHE A 358 24.85 8.70 0.30
C PHE A 358 24.43 8.00 1.59
N LEU A 359 25.17 6.99 2.06
CA LEU A 359 24.77 6.24 3.25
C LEU A 359 24.78 7.10 4.52
N ASN A 360 25.78 7.96 4.64
CA ASN A 360 25.97 8.82 5.79
C ASN A 360 26.33 10.26 5.35
N PRO A 361 25.33 11.16 5.31
CA PRO A 361 25.55 12.54 4.88
C PRO A 361 26.41 13.34 5.86
N ASP A 362 26.55 12.90 7.11
CA ASP A 362 27.30 13.59 8.17
C ASP A 362 28.80 13.19 8.21
N LYS A 363 29.28 12.25 7.38
CA LYS A 363 30.70 11.84 7.34
C LYS A 363 31.53 12.78 6.44
N GLU A 364 32.77 13.05 6.85
CA GLU A 364 33.74 13.80 6.04
C GLU A 364 34.15 13.04 4.77
N ASP A 365 34.67 11.81 4.90
CA ASP A 365 34.99 10.94 3.75
C ASP A 365 33.85 9.94 3.50
N LYS A 366 32.78 10.43 2.85
CA LYS A 366 31.56 9.67 2.56
C LYS A 366 31.81 8.41 1.72
N TRP A 367 32.82 8.42 0.86
CA TRP A 367 33.12 7.30 -0.04
C TRP A 367 33.76 6.11 0.68
N LYS A 368 34.50 6.36 1.76
CA LYS A 368 35.21 5.33 2.55
C LYS A 368 34.46 4.86 3.80
N ASP A 369 33.18 5.18 3.93
CA ASP A 369 32.35 4.74 5.06
C ASP A 369 32.06 3.22 5.02
N LYS A 370 32.99 2.44 5.58
CA LYS A 370 32.89 0.99 5.69
C LYS A 370 31.81 0.56 6.69
N GLU A 371 31.58 1.34 7.74
CA GLU A 371 30.64 1.02 8.81
C GLU A 371 29.21 1.03 8.27
N SER A 372 28.79 2.17 7.69
CA SER A 372 27.44 2.28 7.12
C SER A 372 27.19 1.28 5.99
N TRP A 373 28.22 0.98 5.18
CA TRP A 373 28.11 -0.07 4.16
C TRP A 373 27.90 -1.45 4.77
N ASN A 374 28.64 -1.79 5.84
CA ASN A 374 28.49 -3.08 6.51
C ASN A 374 27.12 -3.23 7.17
N ASP A 375 26.56 -2.14 7.70
CA ASP A 375 25.21 -2.12 8.27
C ASP A 375 24.15 -2.33 7.18
N TYR A 376 24.25 -1.60 6.06
CA TYR A 376 23.39 -1.81 4.88
C TYR A 376 23.50 -3.25 4.36
N TRP A 377 24.72 -3.78 4.21
CA TRP A 377 24.95 -5.14 3.76
C TRP A 377 24.30 -6.17 4.68
N ARG A 378 24.43 -5.97 6.01
CA ARG A 378 23.82 -6.85 7.01
C ARG A 378 22.31 -6.77 6.97
N LEU A 379 21.74 -5.57 6.86
CA LEU A 379 20.30 -5.36 6.72
C LEU A 379 19.75 -6.09 5.48
N MET A 380 20.41 -5.91 4.35
CA MET A 380 20.03 -6.53 3.08
C MET A 380 20.06 -8.06 3.17
N LYS A 381 21.13 -8.63 3.73
CA LYS A 381 21.31 -10.09 3.84
C LYS A 381 20.45 -10.75 4.90
N LYS A 382 20.26 -10.11 6.06
CA LYS A 382 19.62 -10.73 7.24
C LYS A 382 18.13 -10.40 7.38
N THR A 383 17.66 -9.29 6.80
CA THR A 383 16.28 -8.82 7.00
C THR A 383 15.53 -8.68 5.68
N VAL A 384 16.15 -8.09 4.66
CA VAL A 384 15.46 -7.80 3.39
C VAL A 384 15.33 -9.04 2.51
N LYS A 385 16.46 -9.68 2.17
CA LYS A 385 16.48 -10.87 1.30
C LYS A 385 15.62 -12.02 1.84
N PRO A 386 15.74 -12.43 3.13
CA PRO A 386 14.94 -13.53 3.65
C PRO A 386 13.44 -13.24 3.57
N PHE A 387 13.02 -12.01 3.92
CA PHE A 387 11.61 -11.61 3.84
C PHE A 387 11.04 -11.74 2.43
N ILE A 388 11.70 -11.12 1.43
CA ILE A 388 11.22 -11.11 0.04
C ILE A 388 11.12 -12.53 -0.51
N GLU A 389 12.20 -13.32 -0.36
CA GLU A 389 12.30 -14.64 -0.96
C GLU A 389 11.37 -15.65 -0.28
N GLU A 390 11.19 -15.57 1.04
CA GLU A 390 10.30 -16.48 1.77
C GLU A 390 8.81 -16.19 1.56
N LEU A 391 8.44 -14.96 1.19
CA LEU A 391 7.05 -14.57 0.96
C LEU A 391 6.57 -14.85 -0.47
N SER A 392 7.51 -14.98 -1.42
CA SER A 392 7.23 -15.20 -2.83
C SER A 392 6.25 -16.36 -3.07
N GLY A 393 5.22 -16.12 -3.88
CA GLY A 393 4.23 -17.13 -4.27
C GLY A 393 3.29 -17.61 -3.16
N LYS A 394 3.32 -17.00 -1.97
CA LYS A 394 2.46 -17.36 -0.83
C LYS A 394 1.34 -16.34 -0.62
N TYR A 395 0.11 -16.84 -0.55
CA TYR A 395 -1.11 -16.06 -0.40
C TYR A 395 -2.13 -16.82 0.45
N HIS A 396 -2.97 -16.05 1.15
CA HIS A 396 -4.16 -16.59 1.80
C HIS A 396 -5.08 -17.22 0.72
N PRO A 397 -5.77 -18.34 1.00
CA PRO A 397 -6.59 -19.05 0.01
C PRO A 397 -7.83 -18.26 -0.41
N ASN A 398 -8.29 -17.35 0.45
CA ASN A 398 -9.39 -16.44 0.19
C ASN A 398 -8.85 -15.03 -0.05
N THR A 399 -8.14 -14.83 -1.18
CA THR A 399 -7.53 -13.54 -1.54
C THR A 399 -8.14 -12.99 -2.82
N TYR A 400 -8.45 -11.70 -2.77
CA TYR A 400 -8.90 -10.88 -3.88
C TYR A 400 -7.85 -9.77 -4.08
N ALA A 401 -7.55 -9.42 -5.32
CA ALA A 401 -6.55 -8.40 -5.59
C ALA A 401 -6.96 -7.47 -6.73
N PHE A 402 -6.61 -6.20 -6.65
CA PHE A 402 -6.60 -5.33 -7.81
C PHE A 402 -5.25 -4.63 -7.94
N TYR A 403 -4.87 -4.29 -9.17
CA TYR A 403 -3.59 -3.65 -9.49
C TYR A 403 -3.76 -2.66 -10.64
N GLY A 404 -2.84 -1.69 -10.76
CA GLY A 404 -2.87 -0.74 -11.87
C GLY A 404 -2.24 -1.31 -13.14
N ALA A 405 -2.95 -1.17 -14.25
CA ALA A 405 -2.52 -1.53 -15.59
C ALA A 405 -2.73 -0.34 -16.56
N SER A 406 -2.47 0.88 -16.07
CA SER A 406 -2.80 2.10 -16.80
C SER A 406 -1.70 2.52 -17.76
N GLU A 407 -2.10 3.02 -18.93
CA GLU A 407 -1.21 3.74 -19.85
C GLU A 407 -0.98 5.19 -19.43
N LYS A 408 -1.81 5.72 -18.53
CA LYS A 408 -1.68 7.10 -18.00
C LYS A 408 -0.64 7.18 -16.88
N HIS A 409 -0.44 6.08 -16.16
CA HIS A 409 0.43 5.98 -14.99
C HIS A 409 1.58 5.02 -15.27
N LEU A 410 2.43 5.42 -16.23
CA LEU A 410 3.57 4.62 -16.64
C LEU A 410 4.52 4.39 -15.47
N SER A 411 4.99 3.15 -15.35
CA SER A 411 5.85 2.67 -14.26
C SER A 411 7.15 2.11 -14.81
N TYR A 412 8.15 2.01 -13.93
CA TYR A 412 9.42 1.36 -14.25
C TYR A 412 9.30 -0.15 -14.10
N GLY A 413 8.91 -0.84 -15.18
CA GLY A 413 9.12 -2.29 -15.29
C GLY A 413 10.57 -2.66 -15.61
N VAL A 414 11.23 -1.80 -16.39
CA VAL A 414 12.66 -1.81 -16.63
C VAL A 414 13.25 -0.43 -16.31
N ILE A 415 14.37 -0.42 -15.58
CA ILE A 415 15.22 0.76 -15.41
C ILE A 415 16.26 0.76 -16.53
N SER A 416 16.38 1.86 -17.27
CA SER A 416 17.38 1.96 -18.35
C SER A 416 18.24 3.20 -18.20
N TRP A 417 19.54 3.02 -18.07
CA TRP A 417 20.52 4.09 -18.22
C TRP A 417 20.98 4.16 -19.67
N LYS A 418 20.83 5.34 -20.27
CA LYS A 418 21.16 5.59 -21.68
C LYS A 418 22.27 6.60 -21.80
N GLU A 419 23.24 6.31 -22.67
CA GLU A 419 24.28 7.25 -23.00
C GLU A 419 23.68 8.54 -23.64
N VAL A 420 24.10 9.69 -23.13
CA VAL A 420 23.74 11.02 -23.66
C VAL A 420 24.95 11.86 -24.08
N SER A 421 26.17 11.39 -23.80
CA SER A 421 27.40 12.05 -24.22
C SER A 421 27.49 12.09 -25.74
N LYS A 422 27.43 13.30 -26.31
CA LYS A 422 27.63 13.49 -27.76
C LYS A 422 29.05 13.93 -28.13
N ASN A 423 29.90 14.45 -27.23
CA ASN A 423 31.16 15.12 -27.64
C ASN A 423 32.41 14.86 -26.75
N TYR A 424 32.41 13.85 -25.87
CA TYR A 424 33.47 13.67 -24.84
C TYR A 424 34.57 12.63 -25.18
N TYR A 425 34.51 12.03 -26.37
CA TYR A 425 35.50 11.03 -26.82
C TYR A 425 35.53 10.97 -28.35
N ASN A 426 36.57 10.38 -28.92
CA ASN A 426 36.71 10.24 -30.37
C ASN A 426 35.63 9.29 -30.94
N LYS A 427 34.68 9.85 -31.71
CA LYS A 427 33.55 9.09 -32.28
C LYS A 427 33.95 8.08 -33.36
N THR A 428 35.18 8.15 -33.88
CA THR A 428 35.63 7.20 -34.89
C THR A 428 35.96 5.83 -34.30
N GLU A 429 36.13 5.74 -32.98
CA GLU A 429 36.43 4.50 -32.27
C GLU A 429 35.21 3.96 -31.52
N ASP A 430 35.14 2.64 -31.39
CA ASP A 430 34.04 1.95 -30.71
C ASP A 430 34.41 1.65 -29.26
N TYR A 431 33.93 2.48 -28.33
CA TYR A 431 34.14 2.30 -26.89
C TYR A 431 32.93 1.65 -26.19
N SER A 432 32.15 0.83 -26.90
CA SER A 432 31.00 0.15 -26.32
C SER A 432 31.42 -0.81 -25.20
N GLY A 433 30.68 -0.81 -24.08
CA GLY A 433 30.91 -1.70 -22.92
C GLY A 433 32.08 -1.33 -22.00
N MET A 434 32.87 -0.30 -22.32
CA MET A 434 34.06 0.06 -21.53
C MET A 434 33.72 0.69 -20.17
N THR A 435 32.49 1.15 -19.96
CA THR A 435 32.05 1.82 -18.73
C THR A 435 31.32 0.90 -17.75
N PHE A 436 30.88 -0.28 -18.21
CA PHE A 436 30.04 -1.17 -17.41
C PHE A 436 30.71 -1.62 -16.09
N ASN A 437 32.02 -1.85 -16.13
CA ASN A 437 32.80 -2.30 -14.97
C ASN A 437 33.47 -1.16 -14.18
N GLN A 438 33.17 0.10 -14.51
CA GLN A 438 33.86 1.26 -13.93
C GLN A 438 33.11 1.84 -12.72
N PRO A 439 33.82 2.52 -11.81
CA PRO A 439 33.21 3.30 -10.74
C PRO A 439 32.58 4.59 -11.28
N LEU A 440 31.76 5.23 -10.45
CA LEU A 440 31.25 6.56 -10.74
C LEU A 440 32.40 7.58 -10.71
N TYR A 441 32.43 8.51 -11.65
CA TYR A 441 33.34 9.66 -11.62
C TYR A 441 32.54 10.94 -11.35
N ASP A 442 32.53 11.38 -10.09
CA ASP A 442 31.88 12.61 -9.66
C ASP A 442 32.74 13.34 -8.60
N PRO A 443 33.79 14.08 -9.03
CA PRO A 443 34.72 14.73 -8.11
C PRO A 443 34.09 15.90 -7.32
N PHE A 444 32.91 16.38 -7.72
CA PHE A 444 32.24 17.53 -7.11
C PHE A 444 30.99 17.16 -6.29
N ASP A 445 30.62 15.87 -6.23
CA ASP A 445 29.44 15.36 -5.53
C ASP A 445 28.11 15.98 -6.00
N LEU A 446 28.01 16.28 -7.31
CA LEU A 446 26.87 16.98 -7.91
C LEU A 446 25.88 16.04 -8.63
N GLU A 447 26.30 14.81 -8.95
CA GLU A 447 25.51 13.84 -9.70
C GLU A 447 24.57 13.04 -8.80
N THR A 448 23.70 13.74 -8.08
CA THR A 448 22.74 13.16 -7.14
C THR A 448 21.41 12.79 -7.80
N GLY A 449 21.13 13.36 -8.98
CA GLY A 449 19.88 13.20 -9.73
C GLY A 449 19.90 12.06 -10.76
N THR A 450 19.41 12.31 -11.97
CA THR A 450 19.20 11.29 -13.03
C THR A 450 20.39 11.07 -13.96
N THR A 451 21.54 11.71 -13.70
CA THR A 451 22.73 11.67 -14.57
C THR A 451 23.90 11.01 -13.84
N ARG A 452 24.71 10.22 -14.55
CA ARG A 452 25.96 9.62 -14.05
C ARG A 452 27.08 9.75 -15.10
N MET A 453 28.25 10.24 -14.70
CA MET A 453 29.44 10.32 -15.53
C MET A 453 30.44 9.24 -15.14
N VAL A 454 30.99 8.57 -16.15
CA VAL A 454 31.88 7.43 -15.97
C VAL A 454 33.12 7.63 -16.81
N GLN A 455 34.28 7.59 -16.16
CA GLN A 455 35.58 7.63 -16.82
C GLN A 455 36.10 6.22 -17.11
N PHE A 456 36.83 6.09 -18.21
CA PHE A 456 37.46 4.84 -18.64
C PHE A 456 38.74 5.14 -19.42
N SER A 457 39.69 4.22 -19.34
CA SER A 457 40.94 4.30 -20.09
C SER A 457 40.71 3.90 -21.55
N VAL A 458 41.24 4.69 -22.49
CA VAL A 458 41.21 4.45 -23.94
C VAL A 458 42.60 4.17 -24.52
N GLY A 459 43.63 4.09 -23.67
CA GLY A 459 45.00 3.88 -24.07
C GLY A 459 45.92 3.62 -22.87
N PRO A 460 47.19 3.29 -23.12
CA PRO A 460 48.14 2.89 -22.07
C PRO A 460 48.62 4.07 -21.21
N SER A 461 48.44 5.32 -21.64
CA SER A 461 48.84 6.50 -20.87
C SER A 461 47.80 6.88 -19.82
N PHE A 462 48.26 7.44 -18.71
CA PHE A 462 47.38 8.03 -17.70
C PHE A 462 46.56 9.22 -18.23
N GLN A 463 46.96 9.79 -19.37
CA GLN A 463 46.25 10.88 -20.05
C GLN A 463 45.18 10.35 -21.02
N ASP A 464 45.21 9.05 -21.35
CA ASP A 464 44.27 8.42 -22.28
C ASP A 464 42.97 8.06 -21.55
N ILE A 465 42.27 9.07 -21.05
CA ILE A 465 41.02 8.92 -20.32
C ILE A 465 39.90 9.55 -21.15
N ALA A 466 38.84 8.78 -21.36
CA ALA A 466 37.58 9.26 -21.92
C ALA A 466 36.48 9.22 -20.86
N ALA A 467 35.38 9.93 -21.11
CA ALA A 467 34.21 9.94 -20.25
C ALA A 467 32.92 9.76 -21.05
N LYS A 468 31.98 8.99 -20.49
CA LYS A 468 30.59 8.91 -20.96
C LYS A 468 29.67 9.43 -19.88
N THR A 469 28.57 10.04 -20.32
CA THR A 469 27.49 10.48 -19.44
C THR A 469 26.25 9.66 -19.75
N PHE A 470 25.66 9.08 -18.71
CA PHE A 470 24.44 8.31 -18.75
C PHE A 470 23.31 9.08 -18.10
N LYS A 471 22.10 8.96 -18.67
CA LYS A 471 20.87 9.49 -18.08
C LYS A 471 19.86 8.36 -17.90
N LEU A 472 19.19 8.32 -16.75
CA LEU A 472 18.09 7.39 -16.51
C LEU A 472 16.91 7.76 -17.43
N ALA A 473 16.44 6.79 -18.21
CA ALA A 473 15.32 6.94 -19.12
C ALA A 473 13.99 6.99 -18.34
N PRO A 474 12.96 7.71 -18.83
CA PRO A 474 11.64 7.75 -18.18
C PRO A 474 10.93 6.37 -18.20
N PRO A 475 9.91 6.16 -17.34
CA PRO A 475 9.14 4.92 -17.35
C PRO A 475 8.35 4.79 -18.66
N ASN A 476 8.12 3.56 -19.10
CA ASN A 476 7.45 3.28 -20.38
C ASN A 476 6.51 2.06 -20.35
N GLU A 477 6.35 1.41 -19.20
CA GLU A 477 5.47 0.25 -19.06
C GLU A 477 4.19 0.62 -18.31
N LYS A 478 3.09 -0.09 -18.59
CA LYS A 478 1.82 0.10 -17.87
C LYS A 478 2.00 -0.17 -16.38
N GLY A 479 1.22 0.52 -15.57
CA GLY A 479 1.23 0.33 -14.12
C GLY A 479 0.34 1.34 -13.40
N ASP A 480 0.71 1.66 -12.17
CA ASP A 480 0.04 2.68 -11.34
C ASP A 480 0.93 3.90 -11.03
N GLY A 481 2.06 4.03 -11.73
CA GLY A 481 3.09 5.05 -11.54
C GLY A 481 4.18 4.65 -10.55
N THR A 482 3.98 3.61 -9.73
CA THR A 482 4.97 3.07 -8.78
C THR A 482 5.25 1.59 -9.03
N VAL A 483 4.22 0.79 -9.26
CA VAL A 483 4.27 -0.65 -9.48
C VAL A 483 3.91 -0.92 -10.94
N PRO A 484 4.83 -1.51 -11.73
CA PRO A 484 4.52 -1.91 -13.09
C PRO A 484 3.55 -3.09 -13.09
N GLU A 485 2.74 -3.20 -14.14
CA GLU A 485 1.72 -4.24 -14.32
C GLU A 485 2.28 -5.63 -14.06
N GLN A 486 3.49 -5.95 -14.57
CA GLN A 486 4.11 -7.26 -14.39
C GLN A 486 4.36 -7.66 -12.92
N ALA A 487 4.43 -6.69 -12.02
CA ALA A 487 4.69 -6.90 -10.60
C ALA A 487 3.47 -6.68 -9.71
N GLY A 488 2.44 -5.98 -10.21
CA GLY A 488 1.14 -5.85 -9.55
C GLY A 488 0.20 -6.99 -9.89
N ARG A 489 0.27 -7.49 -11.13
CA ARG A 489 -0.50 -8.65 -11.60
C ARG A 489 0.06 -9.93 -11.00
N ILE A 490 -0.80 -10.76 -10.43
CA ILE A 490 -0.39 -11.97 -9.71
C ILE A 490 -0.78 -13.15 -10.61
N PRO A 491 0.16 -13.81 -11.30
CA PRO A 491 -0.13 -14.76 -12.38
C PRO A 491 -0.56 -16.13 -11.84
N THR A 492 -1.56 -16.17 -10.95
CA THR A 492 -2.06 -17.39 -10.32
C THR A 492 -3.57 -17.37 -10.17
N ARG A 493 -4.21 -18.44 -10.63
CA ARG A 493 -5.64 -18.69 -10.37
C ARG A 493 -5.92 -19.15 -8.93
N ARG A 494 -4.92 -19.13 -8.05
CA ARG A 494 -5.11 -19.36 -6.61
C ARG A 494 -5.82 -18.19 -5.92
N LEU A 495 -5.85 -17.02 -6.54
CA LEU A 495 -6.67 -15.91 -6.09
C LEU A 495 -8.14 -16.16 -6.45
N CYS A 496 -9.04 -15.77 -5.56
CA CYS A 496 -10.48 -15.84 -5.80
C CYS A 496 -10.89 -14.91 -6.95
N SER A 497 -10.30 -13.71 -7.03
CA SER A 497 -10.49 -12.79 -8.15
C SER A 497 -9.34 -11.79 -8.26
N GLN A 498 -9.07 -11.32 -9.49
CA GLN A 498 -8.07 -10.30 -9.78
C GLN A 498 -8.60 -9.26 -10.79
N LEU A 499 -8.51 -7.97 -10.45
CA LEU A 499 -8.97 -6.85 -11.28
C LEU A 499 -7.80 -5.94 -11.71
N ALA A 500 -7.69 -5.69 -13.02
CA ALA A 500 -6.85 -4.62 -13.55
C ALA A 500 -7.62 -3.28 -13.49
N THR A 501 -6.96 -2.21 -13.05
CA THR A 501 -7.55 -0.86 -12.95
C THR A 501 -6.70 0.20 -13.63
N ASP A 502 -7.29 1.36 -13.88
CA ASP A 502 -6.59 2.56 -14.35
C ASP A 502 -6.07 3.45 -13.20
N ALA A 503 -6.09 2.96 -11.96
CA ALA A 503 -5.81 3.78 -10.80
C ALA A 503 -4.32 4.12 -10.69
N ASP A 504 -4.00 5.32 -10.22
CA ASP A 504 -2.65 5.64 -9.74
C ASP A 504 -2.37 4.98 -8.39
N HIS A 505 -1.10 4.87 -8.02
CA HIS A 505 -0.69 4.11 -6.85
C HIS A 505 -1.18 4.71 -5.53
N GLU A 506 -1.08 6.03 -5.36
CA GLU A 506 -1.42 6.68 -4.08
C GLU A 506 -2.94 6.84 -3.96
N GLY A 507 -3.57 7.23 -5.06
CA GLY A 507 -5.02 7.38 -5.22
C GLY A 507 -5.75 6.09 -5.58
N ALA A 508 -5.15 4.92 -5.36
CA ALA A 508 -5.71 3.63 -5.80
C ALA A 508 -7.15 3.41 -5.33
N TYR A 509 -7.45 3.84 -4.10
CA TYR A 509 -8.78 3.77 -3.49
C TYR A 509 -9.67 5.00 -3.73
N ASN A 510 -9.21 6.00 -4.48
CA ASN A 510 -10.07 7.05 -5.01
C ASN A 510 -10.82 6.56 -6.26
N GLU A 511 -10.28 5.56 -6.96
CA GLU A 511 -10.92 5.01 -8.15
C GLU A 511 -12.16 4.16 -7.80
N ASP A 512 -13.27 4.41 -8.50
CA ASP A 512 -14.58 3.79 -8.27
C ASP A 512 -14.53 2.28 -8.47
N LYS A 513 -13.90 1.79 -9.56
CA LYS A 513 -13.80 0.34 -9.81
C LYS A 513 -13.06 -0.39 -8.69
N ALA A 514 -11.96 0.17 -8.19
CA ALA A 514 -11.17 -0.41 -7.10
C ALA A 514 -11.97 -0.48 -5.79
N ARG A 515 -12.71 0.59 -5.48
CA ARG A 515 -13.61 0.66 -4.32
C ARG A 515 -14.75 -0.35 -4.41
N LEU A 516 -15.44 -0.40 -5.55
CA LEU A 516 -16.54 -1.34 -5.80
C LEU A 516 -16.07 -2.81 -5.80
N PHE A 517 -14.88 -3.09 -6.34
CA PHE A 517 -14.27 -4.41 -6.26
C PHE A 517 -13.97 -4.82 -4.82
N THR A 518 -13.48 -3.89 -4.01
CA THR A 518 -13.22 -4.13 -2.58
C THR A 518 -14.51 -4.45 -1.84
N LEU A 519 -15.58 -3.68 -2.07
CA LEU A 519 -16.90 -3.94 -1.48
C LEU A 519 -17.44 -5.32 -1.91
N ARG A 520 -17.38 -5.64 -3.21
CA ARG A 520 -17.78 -6.95 -3.73
C ARG A 520 -17.00 -8.08 -3.07
N SER A 521 -15.68 -7.94 -2.96
CA SER A 521 -14.81 -8.95 -2.38
C SER A 521 -15.20 -9.25 -0.94
N ILE A 522 -15.48 -8.22 -0.13
CA ILE A 522 -15.98 -8.38 1.24
C ILE A 522 -17.30 -9.15 1.24
N VAL A 523 -18.26 -8.79 0.36
CA VAL A 523 -19.55 -9.50 0.26
C VAL A 523 -19.37 -10.97 -0.15
N LYS A 524 -18.44 -11.29 -1.07
CA LYS A 524 -18.16 -12.68 -1.44
C LYS A 524 -17.50 -13.46 -0.29
N MET A 525 -16.59 -12.85 0.47
CA MET A 525 -15.92 -13.51 1.60
C MET A 525 -16.89 -13.94 2.69
N VAL A 526 -17.90 -13.12 2.99
CA VAL A 526 -18.81 -13.37 4.12
C VAL A 526 -19.77 -14.52 3.89
N GLN A 527 -19.94 -14.98 2.64
CA GLN A 527 -20.79 -16.13 2.31
C GLN A 527 -20.29 -17.44 2.95
N ALA A 528 -19.01 -17.50 3.35
CA ALA A 528 -18.46 -18.63 4.09
C ALA A 528 -18.95 -18.69 5.56
N VAL A 529 -19.57 -17.61 6.07
CA VAL A 529 -20.01 -17.51 7.47
C VAL A 529 -21.48 -17.88 7.58
N LYS A 530 -21.77 -19.05 8.16
CA LYS A 530 -23.16 -19.46 8.42
C LYS A 530 -23.75 -18.62 9.56
N ILE A 531 -25.05 -18.35 9.48
CA ILE A 531 -25.78 -17.76 10.60
C ILE A 531 -26.29 -18.89 11.48
N GLU A 532 -25.75 -18.95 12.70
CA GLU A 532 -26.26 -19.76 13.80
C GLU A 532 -27.51 -19.14 14.44
#